data_AF-A0A373QC65-F1
#
_entry.id   AF-A0A373QC65-F1
#
_cell.length_a   1.000
_cell.length_b   1.000
_cell.length_c   1.000
_cell.angle_alpha   90.00
_cell.angle_beta   90.00
_cell.angle_gamma   90.00
#
_symmetry.space_group_name_H-M   'P 1'
#
loop_
_entity.id
_entity.type
_entity.pdbx_description
1 polymer ?
#
loop_
_entity_poly.entity_id
_entity_poly.type
_entity_poly.pdbx_seq_one_letter_code
_entity_poly.pdbx_strand_id
1 'polypeptide(L)'
;MKDLAFHYSVSDRTIRRDILFLSRYAPICTKTGIDGGAFLMSGYRKEFYLPLSIDEESLLLRLMPTVCANEQHLIATIINKYAIPKQST
;
A
#
# COMPACT_ATOMS: atom_id res chain seq x y z
N MET A 1 9.78 13.88 4.69
CA MET A 1 8.53 14.12 3.90
C MET A 1 8.77 15.02 2.70
N LYS A 2 9.52 16.13 2.86
CA LYS A 2 9.92 16.98 1.73
C LYS A 2 10.61 16.20 0.59
N ASP A 3 11.46 15.23 0.92
CA ASP A 3 12.15 14.42 -0.09
C ASP A 3 11.18 13.56 -0.90
N LEU A 4 10.21 12.91 -0.26
CA LEU A 4 9.15 12.18 -0.96
C LEU A 4 8.28 13.14 -1.81
N ALA A 5 7.94 14.30 -1.28
CA ALA A 5 7.12 15.28 -1.99
C ALA A 5 7.82 15.77 -3.26
N PHE A 6 9.12 16.04 -3.17
CA PHE A 6 9.97 16.39 -4.31
C PHE A 6 10.05 15.24 -5.32
N HIS A 7 10.38 14.03 -4.86
CA HIS A 7 10.55 12.85 -5.72
C HIS A 7 9.29 12.54 -6.54
N TYR A 8 8.11 12.62 -5.92
CA TYR A 8 6.84 12.33 -6.58
C TYR A 8 6.17 13.56 -7.19
N SER A 9 6.80 14.74 -7.14
CA SER A 9 6.23 16.00 -7.65
C SER A 9 4.83 16.31 -7.10
N VAL A 10 4.63 16.05 -5.80
CA VAL A 10 3.35 16.30 -5.09
C VAL A 10 3.56 17.18 -3.87
N SER A 11 2.46 17.68 -3.30
CA SER A 11 2.53 18.45 -2.06
C SER A 11 2.91 17.58 -0.85
N ASP A 12 3.56 18.19 0.15
CA ASP A 12 3.83 17.56 1.44
C ASP A 12 2.54 17.08 2.15
N ARG A 13 1.41 17.76 1.91
CA ARG A 13 0.07 17.32 2.36
C ARG A 13 -0.36 16.01 1.69
N THR A 14 -0.11 15.85 0.39
CA THR A 14 -0.41 14.62 -0.36
C THR A 14 0.37 13.45 0.22
N ILE A 15 1.69 13.60 0.38
CA ILE A 15 2.54 12.56 0.99
C ILE A 15 2.05 12.14 2.37
N ARG A 16 1.72 13.10 3.25
CA ARG A 16 1.21 12.76 4.59
C ARG A 16 -0.10 11.97 4.53
N ARG A 17 -1.02 12.37 3.65
CA ARG A 17 -2.31 11.68 3.48
C ARG A 17 -2.11 10.27 2.97
N ASP A 18 -1.23 10.10 2.00
CA ASP A 18 -0.96 8.81 1.38
C ASP A 18 -0.24 7.88 2.35
N ILE A 19 0.74 8.38 3.12
CA ILE A 19 1.38 7.60 4.20
C ILE A 19 0.38 7.17 5.27
N LEU A 20 -0.54 8.06 5.68
CA LEU A 20 -1.61 7.73 6.64
C LEU A 20 -2.60 6.70 6.09
N PHE A 21 -2.87 6.74 4.78
CA PHE A 21 -3.69 5.74 4.13
C PHE A 21 -2.97 4.39 4.06
N LEU A 22 -1.71 4.39 3.62
CA LEU A 22 -0.87 3.19 3.51
C LEU A 22 -0.58 2.54 4.86
N SER A 23 -0.50 3.32 5.95
CA SER A 23 -0.29 2.79 7.30
C SER A 23 -1.44 1.91 7.80
N ARG A 24 -2.60 1.91 7.12
CA ARG A 24 -3.71 0.97 7.38
C ARG A 24 -3.43 -0.43 6.85
N TYR A 25 -2.53 -0.55 5.87
CA TYR A 25 -2.27 -1.78 5.13
C TYR A 25 -0.84 -2.31 5.33
N ALA A 26 0.10 -1.42 5.65
CA ALA A 26 1.48 -1.75 5.94
C ALA A 26 1.91 -1.14 7.28
N PRO A 27 2.83 -1.78 8.04
CA PRO A 27 3.29 -1.25 9.32
C PRO A 27 4.32 -0.14 9.08
N ILE A 28 3.82 1.01 8.62
CA ILE A 28 4.61 2.21 8.40
C ILE A 28 4.63 3.03 9.69
N CYS A 29 5.81 3.38 10.16
CA CYS A 29 6.01 4.30 11.27
C CYS A 29 6.74 5.56 10.80
N THR A 30 6.61 6.67 11.54
CA THR A 30 7.37 7.89 11.28
C THR A 30 8.26 8.20 12.47
N LYS A 31 9.50 8.63 12.20
CA LYS A 31 10.46 9.06 13.22
C LYS A 31 10.79 10.54 12.98
N THR A 32 10.87 11.31 14.05
CA THR A 32 11.34 12.71 14.03
C THR A 32 12.84 12.79 14.26
N GLY A 33 13.50 13.83 13.74
CA GLY A 33 14.94 14.08 13.95
C GLY A 33 15.73 14.19 12.64
N ILE A 34 17.06 14.29 12.75
CA ILE A 34 18.00 14.44 11.62
C ILE A 34 17.91 13.25 10.66
N ASP A 35 17.77 12.03 11.19
CA ASP A 35 17.48 10.81 10.43
C ASP A 35 16.01 10.39 10.55
N GLY A 36 15.13 11.39 10.64
CA GLY A 36 13.69 11.20 10.64
C GLY A 36 13.15 10.83 9.26
N GLY A 37 11.93 10.33 9.18
CA GLY A 37 11.36 9.83 7.94
C GLY A 37 10.19 8.88 8.16
N ALA A 38 9.75 8.25 7.08
CA ALA A 38 8.79 7.15 7.10
C ALA A 38 9.54 5.83 6.91
N PHE A 39 9.26 4.84 7.75
CA PHE A 39 9.95 3.56 7.81
C PHE A 39 8.95 2.43 7.91
N LEU A 40 9.33 1.23 7.47
CA LEU A 40 8.62 0.01 7.87
C LEU A 40 9.08 -0.39 9.27
N MET A 41 8.15 -0.82 10.13
CA MET A 41 8.48 -1.27 11.48
C MET A 41 9.52 -2.39 11.46
N SER A 42 10.48 -2.32 12.39
CA SER A 42 11.51 -3.35 12.56
C SER A 42 10.88 -4.72 12.77
N GLY A 43 11.35 -5.73 12.03
CA GLY A 43 10.78 -7.08 12.07
C GLY A 43 9.63 -7.31 11.08
N TYR A 44 9.19 -6.28 10.34
CA TYR A 44 8.31 -6.47 9.19
C TYR A 44 9.06 -7.22 8.08
N ARG A 45 8.86 -8.53 8.04
CA ARG A 45 9.41 -9.41 7.00
C ARG A 45 8.37 -9.56 5.89
N LYS A 46 8.63 -8.90 4.76
CA LYS A 46 7.83 -8.99 3.52
C LYS A 46 7.67 -10.44 3.04
N GLU A 47 8.60 -11.31 3.42
CA GLU A 47 8.67 -12.75 3.16
C GLU A 47 7.49 -13.57 3.72
N PHE A 48 6.80 -13.07 4.76
CA PHE A 48 5.66 -13.78 5.39
C PHE A 48 4.29 -13.35 4.83
N TYR A 49 4.25 -12.36 3.95
CA TYR A 49 3.05 -12.01 3.22
C TYR A 49 3.06 -12.79 1.92
N LEU A 50 2.26 -13.86 1.87
CA LEU A 50 1.94 -14.58 0.64
C LEU A 50 1.20 -13.60 -0.27
N PRO A 51 1.84 -13.05 -1.31
CA PRO A 51 1.15 -12.15 -2.20
C PRO A 51 0.11 -12.94 -3.00
N LEU A 52 -0.88 -12.24 -3.55
CA LEU A 52 -1.74 -12.85 -4.55
C LEU A 52 -0.87 -13.27 -5.74
N SER A 53 -1.05 -14.51 -6.16
CA SER A 53 -0.64 -14.94 -7.49
C SER A 53 -1.39 -14.14 -8.56
N ILE A 54 -0.85 -14.13 -9.78
CA ILE A 54 -1.46 -13.47 -10.93
C ILE A 54 -2.89 -13.99 -11.18
N ASP A 55 -3.12 -15.28 -10.95
CA ASP A 55 -4.41 -15.94 -11.14
C ASP A 55 -5.43 -15.52 -10.07
N GLU A 56 -5.02 -15.42 -8.81
CA GLU A 56 -5.88 -14.95 -7.72
C GLU A 56 -6.28 -13.48 -7.91
N GLU A 57 -5.33 -12.61 -8.27
CA GLU A 57 -5.63 -11.20 -8.57
C GLU A 57 -6.60 -11.07 -9.76
N SER A 58 -6.36 -11.84 -10.84
CA SER A 58 -7.22 -11.84 -12.03
C SER A 58 -8.62 -12.36 -11.74
N LEU A 59 -8.76 -13.39 -10.89
CA LEU A 59 -10.05 -13.89 -10.46
C LEU A 59 -10.82 -12.84 -9.66
N LEU A 60 -10.17 -12.19 -8.70
CA LEU A 60 -10.77 -11.16 -7.87
C LEU A 60 -11.25 -9.97 -8.71
N LEU A 61 -10.44 -9.51 -9.68
CA LEU A 61 -10.84 -8.44 -10.60
C LEU A 61 -12.06 -8.81 -11.46
N ARG A 62 -12.16 -10.07 -11.89
CA ARG A 62 -13.33 -10.58 -12.64
C ARG A 62 -14.59 -10.70 -11.78
N LEU A 63 -14.45 -11.02 -10.50
CA LEU A 63 -15.58 -11.11 -9.55
C LEU A 63 -16.07 -9.75 -9.08
N MET A 64 -15.20 -8.73 -9.07
CA MET A 64 -15.54 -7.39 -8.62
C MET A 64 -16.81 -6.81 -9.26
N PRO A 65 -17.03 -6.83 -10.59
CA PRO A 65 -18.25 -6.28 -11.18
C PRO A 65 -19.52 -7.11 -10.91
N THR A 66 -19.40 -8.35 -10.41
CA THR A 66 -20.56 -9.24 -10.19
C THR A 66 -21.15 -9.16 -8.80
N VAL A 67 -20.52 -8.43 -7.87
CA VAL A 67 -20.89 -8.35 -6.46
C VAL A 67 -21.39 -6.94 -6.07
N CYS A 68 -22.02 -6.81 -4.91
CA CYS A 68 -22.56 -5.51 -4.47
C CYS A 68 -21.45 -4.53 -4.04
N ALA A 69 -21.77 -3.24 -3.89
CA ALA A 69 -20.78 -2.20 -3.59
C ALA A 69 -19.93 -2.47 -2.32
N ASN A 70 -20.52 -3.09 -1.29
CA ASN A 70 -19.79 -3.45 -0.07
C ASN A 70 -18.76 -4.55 -0.35
N GLU A 71 -19.14 -5.57 -1.13
CA GLU A 71 -18.27 -6.68 -1.51
C GLU A 71 -17.18 -6.23 -2.49
N GLN A 72 -17.50 -5.29 -3.39
CA GLN A 72 -16.50 -4.64 -4.25
C GLN A 72 -15.42 -3.96 -3.41
N HIS A 73 -15.81 -3.28 -2.33
CA HIS A 73 -14.87 -2.65 -1.42
C HIS A 73 -13.98 -3.68 -0.70
N LEU A 74 -14.55 -4.83 -0.31
CA LEU A 74 -13.79 -5.93 0.27
C LEU A 74 -12.78 -6.51 -0.73
N ILE A 75 -13.20 -6.77 -1.97
CA ILE A 75 -12.32 -7.27 -3.03
C ILE A 75 -11.17 -6.29 -3.31
N ALA A 76 -11.47 -5.00 -3.45
CA ALA A 76 -10.46 -3.97 -3.63
C ALA A 76 -9.48 -3.90 -2.44
N THR A 77 -9.99 -4.13 -1.23
CA THR A 77 -9.16 -4.18 -0.01
C THR A 77 -8.22 -5.39 -0.02
N ILE A 78 -8.70 -6.57 -0.44
CA ILE A 78 -7.88 -7.78 -0.57
C ILE A 78 -6.77 -7.54 -1.59
N ILE A 79 -7.10 -7.04 -2.79
CA ILE A 79 -6.11 -6.73 -3.83
C ILE A 79 -5.08 -5.73 -3.31
N ASN A 80 -5.50 -4.61 -2.72
CA ASN A 80 -4.57 -3.60 -2.20
C ASN A 80 -3.65 -4.12 -1.08
N LYS A 81 -4.12 -5.08 -0.29
CA LYS A 81 -3.34 -5.62 0.83
C LYS A 81 -2.31 -6.67 0.40
N TYR A 82 -2.59 -7.42 -0.66
CA TYR A 82 -1.80 -8.60 -1.05
C TYR A 82 -1.22 -8.51 -2.48
N ALA A 83 -1.51 -7.47 -3.26
CA ALA A 83 -0.93 -7.29 -4.59
C ALA A 83 0.60 -7.16 -4.50
N ILE A 84 1.28 -7.80 -5.45
CA ILE A 84 2.73 -7.67 -5.59
C ILE A 84 3.03 -6.23 -6.02
N PRO A 85 3.88 -5.47 -5.30
CA PRO A 85 4.32 -4.17 -5.78
C PRO A 85 5.07 -4.38 -7.09
N LYS A 86 4.51 -3.87 -8.19
CA LYS A 86 5.12 -3.91 -9.51
C LYS A 86 6.43 -3.12 -9.42
N GLN A 87 7.56 -3.82 -9.42
CA GLN A 87 8.85 -3.16 -9.55
C GLN A 87 8.91 -2.59 -10.96
N SER A 88 8.92 -1.26 -11.07
CA SER A 88 9.25 -0.59 -12.32
C SER A 88 10.72 -0.94 -12.63
N THR A 89 10.89 -1.70 -13.70
CA THR A 89 12.19 -2.05 -14.31
C THR A 89 12.95 -0.81 -14.76
#